data_AF-A0A972FLM8-F1
#
_entry.id   AF-A0A972FLM8-F1
#
_cell.length_a   1.000
_cell.length_b   1.000
_cell.length_c   1.000
_cell.angle_alpha   90.00
_cell.angle_beta   90.00
_cell.angle_gamma   90.00
#
_symmetry.space_group_name_H-M   'P 1'
#
loop_
_entity.id
_entity.type
_entity.pdbx_description
1 polymer ?
#
loop_
_entity_poly.entity_id
_entity_poly.type
_entity_poly.pdbx_seq_one_letter_code
_entity_poly.pdbx_strand_id
1 'polypeptide(L)'
;MLNIPLPIYVAFFFFLGSMLLLELHMRYRRKQESLPLLDEFLSNHALQKPVCSECGSEHMHEIGFLHSDDPKRIVSCGQCKTLLYRYECTELAAKEAQEAA
;
A
#
# COMPACT_ATOMS: atom_id res chain seq x y z
N MET A 1 -39.45 -19.99 19.16
CA MET A 1 -38.83 -18.70 18.83
C MET A 1 -37.37 -18.77 19.26
N LEU A 2 -36.40 -18.65 18.36
CA LEU A 2 -34.98 -18.66 18.73
C LEU A 2 -34.70 -17.39 19.56
N ASN A 3 -34.53 -17.53 20.87
CA ASN A 3 -34.19 -16.44 21.76
C ASN A 3 -32.67 -16.43 21.92
N ILE A 4 -31.97 -15.96 20.87
CA ILE A 4 -30.52 -15.91 20.88
C ILE A 4 -30.10 -14.83 21.89
N PRO A 5 -29.28 -15.16 22.90
CA PRO A 5 -28.86 -14.18 23.89
C PRO A 5 -28.04 -13.06 23.25
N LEU A 6 -28.31 -11.82 23.68
CA LEU A 6 -27.61 -10.59 23.27
C LEU A 6 -26.07 -10.72 23.11
N PRO A 7 -25.32 -11.38 24.02
CA PRO A 7 -23.87 -11.56 23.84
C PRO A 7 -23.47 -12.28 22.54
N ILE A 8 -24.31 -13.19 22.01
CA ILE A 8 -24.01 -13.89 20.76
C ILE A 8 -24.10 -12.94 19.57
N TYR A 9 -25.09 -12.04 19.55
CA TYR A 9 -25.19 -11.01 18.53
C TYR A 9 -23.97 -10.09 18.56
N VAL A 10 -23.57 -9.64 19.75
CA VAL A 10 -22.39 -8.79 19.92
C VAL A 10 -21.14 -9.49 19.38
N ALA A 11 -20.89 -10.74 19.79
CA ALA A 11 -19.74 -11.52 19.30
C ALA A 11 -19.76 -11.68 17.77
N PHE A 12 -20.93 -11.94 17.18
CA PHE A 12 -21.09 -12.08 15.74
C PHE A 12 -20.77 -10.79 14.98
N PHE A 13 -21.25 -9.63 15.45
CA PHE A 13 -20.93 -8.35 14.82
C PHE A 13 -19.45 -7.98 14.96
N PHE A 14 -18.83 -8.26 16.12
CA PHE A 14 -17.39 -8.09 16.28
C PHE A 14 -16.59 -8.97 15.32
N PHE A 15 -17.00 -10.24 15.19
CA PHE A 15 -16.36 -11.18 14.28
C PHE A 15 -16.47 -10.73 12.82
N LEU A 16 -17.69 -10.37 12.37
CA LEU A 16 -17.93 -9.84 11.03
C LEU A 16 -17.14 -8.55 10.77
N GLY A 17 -17.13 -7.62 11.73
CA GLY A 17 -16.40 -6.35 11.62
C GLY A 17 -14.89 -6.58 11.50
N SER A 18 -14.33 -7.43 12.37
CA SER A 18 -12.91 -7.79 12.32
C SER A 18 -12.53 -8.48 11.01
N MET A 19 -13.36 -9.42 10.55
CA MET A 19 -13.15 -10.10 9.27
C MET A 19 -13.14 -9.10 8.10
N LEU A 20 -14.09 -8.15 8.06
CA LEU A 20 -14.17 -7.14 7.02
C LEU A 20 -12.96 -6.18 7.04
N LEU A 21 -12.50 -5.79 8.23
CA LEU A 21 -11.27 -5.02 8.40
C LEU A 21 -10.05 -5.80 7.89
N LEU A 22 -9.95 -7.09 8.21
CA LEU A 22 -8.86 -7.94 7.75
C LEU A 22 -8.86 -8.08 6.22
N GLU A 23 -10.02 -8.27 5.60
CA GLU A 23 -10.13 -8.32 4.13
C GLU A 23 -9.71 -7.01 3.47
N LEU A 24 -10.12 -5.86 4.01
CA LEU A 24 -9.71 -4.54 3.52
C LEU A 24 -8.20 -4.36 3.62
N HIS A 25 -7.62 -4.73 4.77
CA HIS A 25 -6.18 -4.67 4.97
C HIS A 25 -5.43 -5.57 3.98
N MET A 26 -5.91 -6.80 3.78
CA MET A 26 -5.33 -7.74 2.82
C MET A 26 -5.45 -7.23 1.37
N ARG A 27 -6.57 -6.61 1.00
CA ARG A 27 -6.74 -5.98 -0.32
C ARG A 27 -5.80 -4.81 -0.51
N TYR A 28 -5.64 -3.97 0.52
CA TYR A 28 -4.71 -2.85 0.48
C TYR A 28 -3.27 -3.34 0.30
N ARG A 29 -2.84 -4.35 1.07
CA ARG A 29 -1.51 -4.95 0.93
C ARG A 29 -1.27 -5.57 -0.44
N ARG A 30 -2.25 -6.33 -0.97
CA ARG A 30 -2.15 -6.89 -2.34
C ARG A 30 -2.02 -5.80 -3.38
N LYS A 31 -2.76 -4.69 -3.25
CA LYS A 31 -2.63 -3.55 -4.16
C LYS A 31 -1.22 -2.98 -4.14
N GLN A 32 -0.64 -2.80 -2.95
CA GLN A 32 0.74 -2.34 -2.80
C GLN A 32 1.76 -3.31 -3.40
N GLU A 33 1.57 -4.62 -3.23
CA GLU A 33 2.44 -5.66 -3.82
C GLU A 33 2.31 -5.73 -5.35
N SER A 34 1.14 -5.42 -5.90
CA SER A 34 0.90 -5.39 -7.33
C SER A 34 1.30 -4.07 -8.01
N LEU A 35 1.83 -3.10 -7.27
CA LEU A 35 2.25 -1.84 -7.88
C LEU A 35 3.39 -2.07 -8.87
N PRO A 36 3.31 -1.46 -10.07
CA PRO A 36 4.37 -1.54 -11.06
C PRO A 36 5.64 -0.85 -10.55
N LEU A 37 6.79 -1.22 -11.13
CA LEU A 37 8.04 -0.47 -10.95
C LEU A 37 7.93 0.92 -11.62
N LEU A 38 8.80 1.86 -11.24
CA LEU A 38 8.80 3.21 -11.84
C LEU A 38 8.85 3.16 -13.38
N ASP A 39 9.77 2.40 -13.95
CA ASP A 39 9.93 2.31 -15.40
C ASP A 39 8.69 1.72 -16.08
N GLU A 40 8.08 0.71 -15.45
CA GLU A 40 6.88 0.05 -15.93
C GLU A 40 5.64 0.98 -15.84
N PHE A 41 5.55 1.79 -14.79
CA PHE A 41 4.51 2.81 -14.64
C PHE A 41 4.62 3.87 -15.74
N LEU A 42 5.83 4.35 -16.01
CA LEU A 42 6.07 5.33 -17.08
C LEU A 42 5.73 4.74 -18.46
N SER A 43 6.09 3.48 -18.72
CA SER A 43 5.73 2.81 -19.98
C SER A 43 4.23 2.57 -20.13
N ASN A 44 3.56 2.11 -19.07
CA ASN A 44 2.12 1.79 -19.11
C ASN A 44 1.24 3.03 -19.32
N HIS A 45 1.70 4.20 -18.86
CA HIS A 45 0.99 5.47 -18.99
C HIS A 45 1.56 6.39 -20.08
N ALA A 46 2.55 5.95 -20.85
CA ALA A 46 3.24 6.74 -21.87
C ALA A 46 3.76 8.10 -21.35
N LEU A 47 4.24 8.11 -20.10
CA LEU A 47 4.75 9.31 -19.43
C LEU A 47 6.28 9.37 -19.52
N GLN A 48 6.82 10.58 -19.71
CA GLN A 48 8.27 10.82 -19.67
C GLN A 48 8.77 11.19 -18.27
N LYS A 49 7.86 11.54 -17.36
CA LYS A 49 8.17 11.97 -15.99
C LYS A 49 7.16 11.38 -15.01
N PRO A 50 7.55 11.13 -13.75
CA PRO A 50 6.65 10.62 -12.73
C PRO A 50 5.63 11.70 -12.33
N VAL A 51 4.46 11.65 -12.95
CA VAL A 51 3.29 12.48 -12.62
C VAL A 51 2.10 11.59 -12.30
N CYS A 52 1.14 12.10 -11.54
CA CYS A 52 -0.03 11.31 -11.21
C CYS A 52 -0.87 11.06 -12.48
N SER A 53 -1.15 9.79 -12.80
CA SER A 53 -1.95 9.41 -13.96
C SER A 53 -3.42 9.86 -13.86
N GLU A 54 -3.93 10.07 -12.65
CA GLU A 54 -5.33 10.46 -12.39
C GLU A 54 -5.54 11.97 -12.37
N CYS A 55 -4.65 12.74 -11.72
CA CYS A 55 -4.84 14.18 -11.51
C CYS A 55 -3.76 15.06 -12.15
N GLY A 56 -2.70 14.48 -12.73
CA GLY A 56 -1.59 15.21 -13.36
C GLY A 56 -0.66 15.93 -12.38
N SER A 57 -0.85 15.80 -11.06
CA SER A 57 0.01 16.42 -10.06
C SER A 57 1.42 15.84 -10.06
N GLU A 58 2.42 16.72 -9.93
CA GLU A 58 3.82 16.38 -9.65
C GLU A 58 4.10 16.22 -8.16
N HIS A 59 3.15 16.60 -7.29
CA HIS A 59 3.30 16.46 -5.85
C HIS A 59 3.14 14.98 -5.46
N MET A 60 4.28 14.35 -5.15
CA MET A 60 4.37 12.94 -4.77
C MET A 60 4.73 12.78 -3.30
N HIS A 61 4.22 11.72 -2.69
CA HIS A 61 4.53 11.33 -1.33
C HIS A 61 5.10 9.91 -1.35
N GLU A 62 6.29 9.77 -0.78
CA GLU A 62 6.96 8.49 -0.58
C GLU A 62 6.59 7.90 0.78
N ILE A 63 6.34 6.60 0.82
CA ILE A 63 6.04 5.88 2.05
C ILE A 63 6.81 4.56 2.00
N GLY A 64 7.39 4.14 3.12
CA GLY A 64 7.97 2.81 3.24
C GLY A 64 6.91 1.72 3.11
N PHE A 65 7.30 0.54 2.62
CA PHE A 65 6.38 -0.54 2.29
C PHE A 65 5.71 -1.17 3.54
N LEU A 66 6.49 -1.43 4.60
CA LEU A 66 6.05 -1.85 5.92
C LEU A 66 6.53 -0.87 7.01
N HIS A 67 7.77 -0.41 6.93
CA HIS A 67 8.40 0.54 7.87
C HIS A 67 9.05 1.70 7.13
N SER A 68 9.28 2.83 7.81
CA SER A 68 9.89 4.02 7.21
C SER A 68 11.27 3.78 6.60
N ASP A 69 12.01 2.80 7.13
CA ASP A 69 13.37 2.48 6.74
C ASP A 69 13.47 1.34 5.73
N ASP A 70 12.34 0.81 5.25
CA ASP A 70 12.37 -0.25 4.25
C ASP A 70 13.02 0.24 2.95
N PRO A 71 13.85 -0.59 2.30
CA PRO A 71 14.41 -0.28 1.00
C PRO A 71 13.32 -0.22 -0.07
N LYS A 72 12.22 -0.96 0.12
CA LYS A 72 11.06 -0.91 -0.77
C LYS A 72 10.22 0.31 -0.42
N ARG A 73 10.11 1.23 -1.36
CA ARG A 73 9.30 2.45 -1.23
C ARG A 73 8.14 2.43 -2.19
N ILE A 74 7.03 2.97 -1.72
CA ILE A 74 5.81 3.17 -2.49
C ILE A 74 5.66 4.66 -2.73
N VAL A 75 5.36 5.03 -3.97
CA VAL A 75 5.02 6.41 -4.33
C VAL A 75 3.52 6.53 -4.51
N SER A 76 2.96 7.54 -3.85
CA SER A 76 1.56 7.92 -3.96
C SER A 76 1.46 9.40 -4.34
N CYS A 77 0.34 9.81 -4.93
CA CYS A 77 0.11 11.21 -5.20
C CYS A 77 -0.23 11.96 -3.91
N GLY A 78 0.44 13.08 -3.62
CA GLY A 78 0.18 13.91 -2.46
C GLY A 78 -1.17 14.67 -2.51
N GLN A 79 -1.81 14.76 -3.68
CA GLN A 79 -3.11 15.41 -3.83
C GLN A 79 -4.26 14.40 -3.73
N CYS A 80 -4.33 13.42 -4.64
CA CYS A 80 -5.43 12.47 -4.70
C CYS A 80 -5.19 11.17 -3.92
N LYS A 81 -4.00 10.97 -3.35
CA LYS A 81 -3.60 9.78 -2.58
C LYS A 81 -3.63 8.47 -3.39
N THR A 82 -3.71 8.55 -4.71
CA THR A 82 -3.61 7.38 -5.58
C THR A 82 -2.22 6.77 -5.46
N LEU A 83 -2.15 5.45 -5.25
CA LEU A 83 -0.91 4.68 -5.29
C LEU A 83 -0.46 4.54 -6.75
N LEU A 84 0.80 4.86 -7.05
CA LEU A 84 1.29 4.98 -8.42
C LEU A 84 2.25 3.84 -8.78
N TYR A 85 3.41 3.80 -8.12
CA TYR A 85 4.48 2.85 -8.42
C TYR A 85 5.30 2.55 -7.18
N ARG A 86 6.16 1.54 -7.27
CA ARG A 86 7.17 1.20 -6.26
C ARG A 86 8.57 1.28 -6.83
N TYR A 87 9.56 1.48 -5.96
CA TYR A 87 10.98 1.38 -6.31
C TYR A 87 11.78 0.92 -5.10
N GLU A 88 13.00 0.43 -5.37
CA GLU A 88 13.95 0.06 -4.33
C GLU A 88 14.98 1.17 -4.15
N CYS A 89 15.10 1.66 -2.92
CA CYS A 89 16.13 2.61 -2.52
C CYS A 89 17.43 1.85 -2.30
N THR A 90 18.34 1.96 -3.27
CA THR A 90 19.64 1.27 -3.27
C THR A 90 20.51 1.63 -2.06
N GLU A 91 20.39 2.85 -1.53
CA GLU A 91 21.13 3.30 -0.34
C GLU A 91 20.69 2.57 0.93
N LEU A 92 19.38 2.32 1.09
CA LEU A 92 18.85 1.60 2.24
C LEU A 92 19.07 0.09 2.09
N ALA A 93 18.93 -0.44 0.87
CA ALA A 93 19.23 -1.84 0.58
C ALA A 93 20.70 -2.19 0.86
N ALA A 94 21.62 -1.27 0.59
CA ALA A 94 23.04 -1.45 0.90
C ALA A 94 23.32 -1.48 2.41
N LYS A 95 22.57 -0.72 3.21
CA LYS A 95 22.70 -0.71 4.67
C LYS A 95 22.17 -2.00 5.30
N GLU A 96 21.00 -2.47 4.86
CA GLU A 96 20.46 -3.77 5.32
C GLU A 96 21.40 -4.94 5.00
N ALA A 97 22.00 -4.94 3.79
CA ALA A 97 22.96 -5.96 3.40
C ALA A 97 24.25 -5.94 4.24
N GLN A 98 24.62 -4.78 4.80
CA GLN A 98 25.78 -4.64 5.69
C GLN A 98 25.48 -5.07 7.13
N GLU A 99 24.26 -4.87 7.62
CA GLU A 99 23.85 -5.28 8.98
C GLU A 99 23.51 -6.76 9.10
N ALA A 100 23.16 -7.42 7.99
CA ALA A 100 22.86 -8.85 7.93
C ALA A 100 24.12 -9.75 7.80
N ALA A 101 25.32 -9.16 7.72
CA ALA A 101 26.61 -9.83 7.55
C ALA A 101 27.43 -9.85 8.85
#